data_AF-A0A7X6NIB5-F1
#
_entry.id   AF-A0A7X6NIB5-F1
#
_cell.length_a   1.000
_cell.length_b   1.000
_cell.length_c   1.000
_cell.angle_alpha   90.00
_cell.angle_beta   90.00
_cell.angle_gamma   90.00
#
_symmetry.space_group_name_H-M   'P 1'
#
loop_
_entity.id
_entity.type
_entity.pdbx_description
1 polymer ?
#
loop_
_entity_poly.entity_id
_entity_poly.type
_entity_poly.pdbx_seq_one_letter_code
_entity_poly.pdbx_strand_id
1 'polypeptide(L)' 'MSYIKAIVTMKDYRLFMNMESGSVVIVDLSVKLNTMKYKELADERMFRSARTDGD' A
#
# COMPACT_ATOMS: atom_id res chain seq x y z
N MET A 1 8.77 -15.52 6.01
CA MET A 1 7.36 -15.94 6.19
C MET A 1 6.53 -14.79 5.65
N SER A 2 6.08 -14.93 4.40
CA SER A 2 5.37 -13.87 3.71
C SER A 2 3.90 -13.87 4.14
N TYR A 3 3.36 -12.69 4.47
CA TYR A 3 1.94 -12.53 4.87
C TYR A 3 1.10 -11.88 3.77
N ILE A 4 1.75 -11.13 2.87
CA ILE A 4 1.12 -10.35 1.83
C ILE A 4 1.45 -11.01 0.49
N LYS A 5 0.41 -11.50 -0.18
CA LYS A 5 0.53 -12.17 -1.47
C LYS A 5 0.69 -11.19 -2.63
N ALA A 6 -0.08 -10.11 -2.60
CA ALA A 6 -0.04 -9.08 -3.64
C ALA A 6 -0.64 -7.78 -3.12
N ILE A 7 -0.18 -6.66 -3.70
CA ILE A 7 -0.79 -5.35 -3.49
C ILE A 7 -1.18 -4.71 -4.82
N VAL A 8 -2.26 -3.94 -4.80
CA VAL A 8 -2.68 -3.07 -5.90
C VAL A 8 -2.92 -1.68 -5.34
N THR A 9 -2.28 -0.68 -5.95
CA THR A 9 -2.50 0.72 -5.60
C THR A 9 -3.82 1.20 -6.21
N MET A 10 -4.62 1.90 -5.41
CA MET A 10 -5.93 2.45 -5.79
C MET A 10 -5.91 3.98 -5.68
N LYS A 11 -6.98 4.61 -6.19
CA LYS A 11 -7.21 6.04 -5.97
C LYS A 11 -7.27 6.39 -4.48
N ASP A 12 -7.02 7.67 -4.18
CA ASP A 12 -7.07 8.23 -2.83
C ASP A 12 -6.05 7.59 -1.87
N TYR A 13 -4.89 7.16 -2.38
CA TYR A 13 -3.79 6.57 -1.61
C TYR A 13 -4.19 5.31 -0.83
N ARG A 14 -5.06 4.49 -1.42
CA ARG A 14 -5.50 3.21 -0.86
C ARG A 14 -4.72 2.04 -1.45
N LEU A 15 -4.40 1.05 -0.61
CA LEU A 15 -3.82 -0.21 -1.02
C LEU A 15 -4.86 -1.32 -0.88
N PHE A 16 -5.08 -2.06 -1.95
CA PHE A 16 -5.80 -3.32 -1.93
C PHE A 16 -4.80 -4.46 -1.78
N MET A 17 -4.90 -5.21 -0.69
CA MET A 17 -3.91 -6.21 -0.31
C MET A 17 -4.57 -7.59 -0.26
N ASN A 18 -4.03 -8.52 -1.05
CA ASN A 18 -4.33 -9.93 -0.93
C ASN A 18 -3.37 -10.54 0.08
N MET A 19 -3.89 -11.20 1.10
CA MET A 19 -3.10 -11.86 2.15
C MET A 19 -2.93 -13.34 1.81
N GLU A 20 -1.85 -13.96 2.27
CA GLU A 20 -1.62 -15.41 2.09
C GLU A 20 -2.69 -16.27 2.76
N SER A 21 -3.37 -15.75 3.79
CA SER A 21 -4.51 -16.40 4.44
C SER A 21 -5.77 -16.50 3.55
N GLY A 22 -5.77 -15.88 2.36
CA GLY A 22 -6.95 -15.72 1.51
C GLY A 22 -7.85 -14.55 1.91
N SER A 23 -7.50 -13.81 2.97
CA SER A 23 -8.19 -12.57 3.34
C SER A 23 -7.80 -11.41 2.42
N VAL A 24 -8.68 -10.41 2.34
CA VAL A 24 -8.46 -9.16 1.61
C VAL A 24 -8.50 -8.00 2.59
N VAL A 25 -7.54 -7.08 2.48
CA VAL A 25 -7.45 -5.89 3.32
C VAL A 25 -7.38 -4.65 2.43
N ILE A 26 -8.13 -3.60 2.78
CA ILE A 26 -7.99 -2.27 2.18
C ILE A 26 -7.38 -1.35 3.23
N VAL A 27 -6.22 -0.78 2.90
CA VAL A 27 -5.51 0.18 3.76
C VAL A 27 -5.63 1.57 3.15
N ASP A 28 -6.11 2.53 3.93
CA ASP A 28 -6.13 3.94 3.57
C ASP A 28 -4.91 4.66 4.17
N LEU A 29 -3.98 5.11 3.31
CA LEU A 29 -2.80 5.85 3.74
C LEU A 29 -2.99 7.37 3.72
N SER A 30 -4.11 7.89 3.21
CA SER A 30 -4.37 9.33 3.12
C SER A 30 -4.21 10.03 4.47
N VAL A 31 -4.66 9.38 5.54
CA VAL A 31 -4.58 9.88 6.93
C VAL A 31 -3.15 9.93 7.48
N LYS A 32 -2.16 9.37 6.78
CA LYS A 32 -0.74 9.31 7.20
C LYS A 32 0.18 10.19 6.36
N LEU A 33 -0.27 10.69 5.21
CA LEU A 33 0.55 11.47 4.27
C LEU A 33 1.08 12.78 4.87
N ASN A 34 0.38 13.32 5.88
CA ASN A 34 0.80 14.53 6.59
C ASN A 34 1.95 14.30 7.59
N THR A 35 2.34 13.06 7.83
CA THR A 35 3.46 12.75 8.71
C THR A 35 4.77 12.72 7.93
N MET A 36 5.86 13.17 8.55
CA MET A 36 7.18 13.19 7.89
C MET A 36 7.60 11.83 7.33
N LYS A 37 7.20 10.73 7.99
CA LYS A 37 7.52 9.35 7.56
C LYS A 37 6.93 8.97 6.21
N TYR A 38 5.75 9.49 5.86
CA TYR A 38 5.03 9.11 4.64
C TYR A 38 4.90 10.26 3.64
N LYS A 39 5.66 11.35 3.85
CA LYS A 39 5.57 12.57 3.03
C LYS A 39 5.85 12.30 1.55
N GLU A 40 6.78 11.40 1.23
CA GLU A 40 7.10 11.02 -0.15
C GLU A 40 5.94 10.29 -0.83
N LEU A 41 5.11 9.56 -0.08
CA LEU A 41 3.94 8.88 -0.63
C LEU A 41 2.83 9.86 -1.04
N ALA A 42 2.93 11.15 -0.70
CA ALA A 42 2.04 12.17 -1.22
C ALA A 42 2.25 12.41 -2.73
N ASP A 43 3.44 12.11 -3.27
CA ASP A 43 3.62 12.02 -4.72
C ASP A 43 2.91 10.76 -5.23
N GLU A 44 1.85 10.97 -6.01
CA GLU A 44 1.04 9.90 -6.56
C GLU A 44 1.86 8.95 -7.46
N ARG A 45 2.89 9.45 -8.16
CA ARG A 45 3.76 8.60 -8.98
C ARG A 45 4.58 7.65 -8.10
N MET A 46 5.11 8.17 -6.98
CA MET A 46 5.81 7.37 -5.99
C MET A 46 4.88 6.31 -5.40
N PHE A 47 3.68 6.72 -4.94
CA PHE A 47 2.68 5.81 -4.40
C PHE A 47 2.31 4.68 -5.37
N ARG A 48 1.99 5.01 -6.63
CA ARG A 48 1.60 4.04 -7.67
C ARG A 48 2.71 3.06 -8.04
N SER A 49 3.97 3.39 -7.74
CA SER A 49 5.12 2.52 -7.97
C SER A 49 5.25 1.39 -6.93
N ALA A 50 4.49 1.45 -5.82
CA ALA A 50 4.56 0.44 -4.75
C ALA A 50 4.33 -0.99 -5.26
N ARG A 51 5.21 -1.90 -4.86
CA ARG A 51 5.15 -3.35 -5.09
C ARG A 51 5.50 -4.06 -3.78
N THR A 52 5.14 -5.34 -3.67
CA THR A 52 5.66 -6.21 -2.61
C THR A 52 7.16 -6.42 -2.79
N ASP A 53 7.87 -6.70 -1.70
CA ASP A 53 9.30 -7.07 -1.70
C ASP A 53 9.57 -8.44 -2.35
N GLY A 54 8.53 -9.27 -2.53
CA GLY A 54 8.53 -10.38 -3.49
C GLY A 54 9.05 -11.72 -2.96
N ASP A 55 9.16 -11.88 -1.64
CA ASP A 55 9.43 -13.16 -0.97
C ASP A 55 8.18 -14.04 -0.81
#